data_AF-A0A1Q3ER81-F1
#
_entry.id   AF-A0A1Q3ER81-F1
#
_cell.length_a   1.000
_cell.length_b   1.000
_cell.length_c   1.000
_cell.angle_alpha   90.00
_cell.angle_beta   90.00
_cell.angle_gamma   90.00
#
_symmetry.space_group_name_H-M   'P 1'
#
loop_
_entity.id
_entity.type
_entity.pdbx_description
1 polymer ?
#
loop_
_entity_poly.entity_id
_entity_poly.type
_entity_poly.pdbx_seq_one_letter_code
_entity_poly.pdbx_strand_id
1 'polypeptide(L)'
;MSEAFNLPRIPSAEPSVSYIDFASTPLAKWYSGSYALIVDNLFSHEECKNLIALAESTETDDGKGWQPAKLNIGPLPTDQILDTRYRYNDRILRFDHDVASQIYDRVLPLVEKDIGARDMESGRP
;
A
#
# COMPACT_ATOMS: atom_id res chain seq x y z
N MET A 1 -6.70 10.23 -22.31
CA MET A 1 -7.49 11.31 -21.68
C MET A 1 -7.89 10.81 -20.32
N SER A 2 -7.18 11.23 -19.29
CA SER A 2 -7.30 10.76 -17.90
C SER A 2 -8.16 11.76 -17.11
N GLU A 3 -9.47 11.56 -17.13
CA GLU A 3 -10.42 12.22 -16.24
C GLU A 3 -11.01 11.20 -15.27
N ALA A 4 -10.16 10.62 -14.43
CA ALA A 4 -10.61 9.95 -13.22
C ALA A 4 -9.88 10.63 -12.05
N PHE A 5 -10.59 10.93 -10.96
CA PHE A 5 -10.09 11.48 -9.70
C PHE A 5 -10.03 13.01 -9.50
N ASN A 6 -10.76 13.82 -10.27
CA ASN A 6 -10.99 15.23 -9.87
C ASN A 6 -12.41 15.45 -9.30
N LEU A 7 -12.75 14.68 -8.27
CA LEU A 7 -13.99 14.87 -7.51
C LEU A 7 -13.76 15.89 -6.38
N PRO A 8 -14.76 16.74 -6.07
CA PRO A 8 -14.66 17.69 -4.98
C PRO A 8 -14.45 16.94 -3.66
N ARG A 9 -13.36 17.25 -2.95
CA ARG A 9 -13.14 16.77 -1.57
C ARG A 9 -14.29 17.26 -0.69
N ILE A 10 -15.26 16.39 -0.42
CA ILE A 10 -16.11 16.52 0.77
C ILE A 10 -15.14 16.51 1.97
N PRO A 11 -15.27 17.41 2.97
CA PRO A 11 -14.32 17.47 4.06
C PRO A 11 -14.44 16.20 4.91
N SER A 12 -13.65 15.20 4.52
CA SER A 12 -13.27 14.08 5.39
C SER A 12 -12.43 14.65 6.52
N ALA A 13 -12.50 14.02 7.69
CA ALA A 13 -11.59 14.33 8.79
C ALA A 13 -10.13 14.31 8.28
N GLU A 14 -9.31 15.26 8.75
CA GLU A 14 -7.88 15.30 8.42
C GLU A 14 -7.19 14.01 8.91
N PRO A 15 -6.17 13.50 8.18
CA PRO A 15 -5.40 12.35 8.61
C PRO A 15 -4.76 12.57 9.99
N SER A 16 -4.82 11.56 10.86
CA SER A 16 -4.20 11.62 12.19
C SER A 16 -3.28 10.43 12.44
N VAL A 17 -2.16 10.67 13.11
CA VAL A 17 -1.12 9.68 13.40
C VAL A 17 -1.09 9.37 14.90
N SER A 18 -1.10 8.10 15.28
CA SER A 18 -0.86 7.64 16.64
C SER A 18 0.20 6.55 16.70
N TYR A 19 1.18 6.69 17.58
CA TYR A 19 2.28 5.73 17.74
C TYR A 19 1.89 4.62 18.71
N ILE A 20 2.29 3.39 18.40
CA ILE A 20 2.09 2.24 19.28
C ILE A 20 3.34 2.11 20.17
N ASP A 21 3.20 2.43 21.45
CA ASP A 21 4.22 2.10 22.45
C ASP A 21 4.07 0.65 22.89
N PHE A 22 4.76 -0.26 22.20
CA PHE A 22 4.71 -1.69 22.52
C PHE A 22 5.14 -2.03 23.94
N ALA A 23 6.00 -1.23 24.58
CA ALA A 23 6.44 -1.48 25.95
C ALA A 23 5.27 -1.38 26.96
N SER A 24 4.24 -0.60 26.61
CA SER A 24 3.00 -0.47 27.38
C SER A 24 1.94 -1.53 27.07
N THR A 25 2.18 -2.41 26.09
CA THR A 25 1.22 -3.42 25.64
C THR A 25 1.56 -4.83 26.13
N PRO A 26 0.61 -5.79 26.11
CA PRO A 26 0.91 -7.21 26.35
C PRO A 26 1.97 -7.82 25.41
N LEU A 27 2.27 -7.14 24.30
CA LEU A 27 3.24 -7.55 23.30
C LEU A 27 4.67 -7.07 23.62
N ALA A 28 4.87 -6.35 24.73
CA ALA A 28 6.16 -5.81 25.17
C ALA A 28 7.31 -6.82 25.13
N LYS A 29 7.05 -8.09 25.50
CA LYS A 29 8.08 -9.14 25.51
C LYS A 29 8.77 -9.33 24.14
N TRP A 30 8.05 -9.14 23.05
CA TRP A 30 8.53 -9.40 21.70
C TRP A 30 8.79 -8.14 20.89
N TYR A 31 8.10 -7.05 21.22
CA TYR A 31 8.08 -5.84 20.40
C TYR A 31 8.50 -4.56 21.13
N SER A 32 8.99 -4.63 22.38
CA SER A 32 9.58 -3.45 23.04
C SER A 32 10.66 -2.82 22.16
N GLY A 33 10.56 -1.50 21.93
CA GLY A 33 11.46 -0.77 21.03
C GLY A 33 11.17 -0.93 19.53
N SER A 34 10.15 -1.71 19.15
CA SER A 34 9.68 -1.78 17.76
C SER A 34 8.91 -0.53 17.38
N TYR A 35 8.94 -0.19 16.09
CA TYR A 35 8.20 0.93 15.53
C TYR A 35 6.89 0.47 14.90
N ALA A 36 5.79 1.09 15.30
CA ALA A 36 4.51 1.02 14.61
C ALA A 36 3.69 2.28 14.88
N LEU A 37 2.87 2.66 13.91
CA LEU A 37 1.89 3.73 14.04
C LEU A 37 0.59 3.36 13.33
N ILE A 38 -0.48 4.05 13.69
CA ILE A 38 -1.78 3.98 13.06
C ILE A 38 -2.03 5.34 12.41
N VAL A 39 -2.43 5.32 11.13
CA VAL A 39 -2.91 6.49 10.42
C VAL A 39 -4.41 6.35 10.21
N ASP A 40 -5.19 7.17 10.90
CA ASP A 40 -6.63 7.24 10.71
C ASP A 40 -6.99 8.30 9.66
N ASN A 41 -8.11 8.10 8.97
CA ASN A 41 -8.67 9.04 7.97
C ASN A 41 -7.73 9.37 6.80
N LEU A 42 -6.83 8.46 6.43
CA LEU A 42 -5.92 8.65 5.29
C LEU A 42 -6.66 8.81 3.94
N PHE A 43 -7.77 8.09 3.80
CA PHE A 43 -8.65 8.14 2.63
C PHE A 43 -10.10 8.32 3.09
N SER A 44 -10.86 9.07 2.31
CA SER A 44 -12.31 9.16 2.49
C SER A 44 -12.99 7.83 2.11
N HIS A 45 -14.24 7.66 2.51
CA HIS A 45 -15.02 6.47 2.14
C HIS A 45 -15.13 6.29 0.61
N GLU A 46 -15.30 7.39 -0.13
CA GLU A 46 -15.39 7.38 -1.59
C GLU A 46 -14.05 7.00 -2.24
N GLU A 47 -12.95 7.52 -1.71
CA GLU A 47 -11.60 7.17 -2.18
C GLU A 47 -11.30 5.69 -1.93
N CYS A 48 -11.63 5.16 -0.74
CA CYS A 48 -11.54 3.74 -0.44
C CYS A 48 -12.35 2.89 -1.43
N LYS A 49 -13.59 3.31 -1.75
CA LYS A 49 -14.43 2.62 -2.73
C LYS A 49 -13.78 2.57 -4.11
N ASN A 50 -13.18 3.68 -4.55
CA ASN A 50 -12.49 3.74 -5.84
C ASN A 50 -11.22 2.88 -5.88
N LEU A 51 -10.46 2.82 -4.78
CA LEU A 51 -9.28 1.95 -4.66
C LEU A 51 -9.68 0.46 -4.70
N ILE A 52 -10.79 0.08 -4.05
CA ILE A 52 -11.34 -1.27 -4.13
C ILE A 52 -11.77 -1.59 -5.56
N ALA A 53 -12.51 -0.69 -6.21
CA ALA A 53 -12.95 -0.88 -7.58
C ALA A 53 -11.76 -1.05 -8.56
N LEU A 54 -10.67 -0.29 -8.36
CA LEU A 54 -9.44 -0.45 -9.13
C LEU A 54 -8.76 -1.80 -8.90
N ALA A 55 -8.75 -2.28 -7.66
CA ALA A 55 -8.21 -3.58 -7.31
C ALA A 55 -9.02 -4.71 -7.98
N GLU A 56 -10.35 -4.60 -7.96
CA GLU A 56 -11.29 -5.51 -8.62
C GLU A 56 -11.26 -5.41 -10.14
N SER A 57 -10.85 -4.27 -10.72
CA SER A 57 -10.73 -4.10 -12.18
C SER A 57 -9.48 -4.76 -12.78
N THR A 58 -8.75 -5.56 -12.02
CA THR A 58 -7.63 -6.36 -12.55
C THR A 58 -8.18 -7.37 -13.56
N GLU A 59 -7.98 -7.08 -14.85
CA GLU A 59 -8.46 -7.94 -15.93
C GLU A 59 -7.82 -9.33 -15.89
N THR A 60 -8.63 -10.30 -16.29
CA THR A 60 -8.26 -11.71 -16.37
C THR A 60 -8.88 -12.33 -17.60
N ASP A 61 -8.21 -13.34 -18.14
CA ASP A 61 -8.70 -14.17 -19.23
C ASP A 61 -10.03 -14.91 -18.89
N ASP A 62 -10.40 -15.02 -17.62
CA ASP A 62 -11.63 -15.69 -17.12
C ASP A 62 -12.70 -14.73 -16.56
N GLY A 63 -12.52 -13.42 -16.72
CA GLY A 63 -13.47 -12.38 -16.30
C GLY A 63 -13.65 -12.19 -14.79
N LYS A 64 -12.72 -12.67 -13.95
CA LYS A 64 -12.74 -12.51 -12.48
C LYS A 64 -11.62 -11.60 -11.99
N GLY A 65 -12.00 -10.42 -11.50
CA GLY A 65 -11.10 -9.50 -10.81
C GLY A 65 -10.43 -10.11 -9.56
N TRP A 66 -9.39 -9.42 -9.07
CA TRP A 66 -8.69 -9.76 -7.82
C TRP A 66 -7.89 -11.08 -7.86
N GLN A 67 -6.93 -11.19 -8.78
CA GLN A 67 -6.09 -12.39 -8.87
C GLN A 67 -4.99 -12.42 -7.80
N PRO A 68 -4.78 -13.56 -7.12
CA PRO A 68 -3.68 -13.71 -6.18
C PRO A 68 -2.32 -13.40 -6.81
N ALA A 69 -1.49 -12.67 -6.06
CA ALA A 69 -0.17 -12.24 -6.45
C ALA A 69 0.75 -13.44 -6.71
N LYS A 70 1.07 -13.66 -7.99
CA LYS A 70 2.03 -14.68 -8.42
C LYS A 70 3.47 -14.25 -8.11
N LEU A 71 4.37 -15.23 -8.03
CA LEU A 71 5.80 -15.02 -7.90
C LEU A 71 6.44 -14.96 -9.28
N ASN A 72 7.24 -13.93 -9.52
CA ASN A 72 8.14 -13.93 -10.66
C ASN A 72 9.31 -14.87 -10.39
N ILE A 73 9.48 -15.89 -11.24
CA ILE A 73 10.50 -16.94 -11.13
C ILE A 73 11.50 -16.91 -12.29
N GLY A 74 11.41 -15.92 -13.19
CA GLY A 74 12.25 -15.88 -14.39
C GLY A 74 12.48 -14.48 -14.94
N PRO A 75 13.24 -14.37 -16.03
CA PRO A 75 13.55 -13.07 -16.63
C PRO A 75 12.37 -12.46 -17.38
N LEU A 76 11.37 -13.25 -17.79
CA LEU A 76 10.23 -12.74 -18.56
C LEU A 76 9.06 -12.35 -17.64
N PRO A 77 8.27 -11.31 -18.01
CA PRO A 77 7.08 -10.94 -17.25
C PRO A 77 6.04 -12.06 -17.09
N THR A 78 6.04 -13.02 -18.01
CA THR A 78 5.16 -14.20 -18.02
C THR A 78 5.63 -15.34 -17.12
N ASP A 79 6.86 -15.28 -16.60
CA ASP A 79 7.44 -16.32 -15.76
C ASP A 79 6.90 -16.22 -14.34
N GLN A 80 5.59 -16.41 -14.20
CA GLN A 80 4.86 -16.20 -12.96
C GLN A 80 4.14 -17.47 -12.51
N ILE A 81 4.39 -17.90 -11.27
CA ILE A 81 3.71 -19.05 -10.67
C ILE A 81 2.93 -18.66 -9.42
N LEU A 82 1.83 -19.34 -9.16
CA LEU A 82 1.15 -19.29 -7.87
C LEU A 82 1.77 -20.34 -6.94
N ASP A 83 2.61 -19.92 -5.99
CA ASP A 83 3.11 -20.79 -4.91
C ASP A 83 2.45 -20.42 -3.58
N THR A 84 1.38 -21.15 -3.25
CA THR A 84 0.62 -20.97 -2.02
C THR A 84 1.37 -21.41 -0.76
N ARG A 85 2.49 -22.14 -0.87
CA ARG A 85 3.34 -22.50 0.28
C ARG A 85 4.28 -21.36 0.66
N TYR A 86 4.70 -20.57 -0.32
CA TYR A 86 5.49 -19.36 -0.06
C TYR A 86 4.61 -18.16 0.29
N ARG A 87 3.44 -18.05 -0.36
CA ARG A 87 2.46 -16.97 -0.15
C ARG A 87 1.05 -17.54 -0.07
N TYR A 88 0.64 -17.97 1.13
CA TYR A 88 -0.76 -18.32 1.40
C TYR A 88 -1.59 -17.07 1.71
N ASN A 89 -1.94 -16.29 0.70
CA ASN A 89 -2.73 -15.06 0.87
C ASN A 89 -3.46 -14.66 -0.41
N ASP A 90 -4.54 -13.89 -0.25
CA ASP A 90 -5.33 -13.32 -1.34
C ASP A 90 -4.87 -11.91 -1.74
N ARG A 91 -3.60 -11.57 -1.50
CA ARG A 91 -3.07 -10.25 -1.91
C ARG A 91 -2.98 -10.20 -3.43
N ILE A 92 -3.19 -9.03 -4.00
CA ILE A 92 -3.02 -8.76 -5.43
C ILE A 92 -1.76 -7.92 -5.67
N LEU A 93 -1.27 -7.92 -6.91
CA LEU A 93 -0.32 -6.92 -7.40
C LEU A 93 -1.01 -6.09 -8.49
N ARG A 94 -1.31 -4.83 -8.18
CA ARG A 94 -1.84 -3.86 -9.13
C ARG A 94 -0.74 -2.83 -9.42
N PHE A 95 -0.23 -2.84 -10.65
CA PHE A 95 0.76 -1.88 -11.11
C PHE A 95 0.05 -0.70 -11.77
N ASP A 96 -0.26 0.31 -10.96
CA ASP A 96 -0.88 1.55 -11.40
C ASP A 96 -0.06 2.72 -10.85
N HIS A 97 0.77 3.31 -11.72
CA HIS A 97 1.78 4.28 -11.29
C HIS A 97 1.13 5.51 -10.66
N ASP A 98 0.08 6.05 -11.28
CA ASP A 98 -0.55 7.29 -10.84
C ASP A 98 -1.24 7.11 -9.49
N VAL A 99 -1.94 5.99 -9.30
CA VAL A 99 -2.59 5.67 -8.02
C VAL A 99 -1.55 5.37 -6.94
N ALA A 100 -0.47 4.66 -7.28
CA ALA A 100 0.63 4.42 -6.35
C ALA A 100 1.28 5.73 -5.88
N SER A 101 1.52 6.67 -6.79
CA SER A 101 2.05 8.01 -6.46
C SER A 101 1.09 8.77 -5.54
N GLN A 102 -0.22 8.75 -5.80
CA GLN A 102 -1.20 9.41 -4.92
C GLN A 102 -1.22 8.84 -3.50
N ILE A 103 -1.11 7.52 -3.35
CA ILE A 103 -1.02 6.87 -2.04
C ILE A 103 0.29 7.28 -1.35
N TYR A 104 1.40 7.25 -2.08
CA TYR A 104 2.71 7.64 -1.58
C TYR A 104 2.73 9.08 -1.08
N ASP A 105 2.27 10.04 -1.89
CA ASP A 105 2.27 11.48 -1.55
C ASP A 105 1.42 11.80 -0.31
N ARG A 106 0.39 10.98 -0.03
CA ARG A 106 -0.42 11.12 1.20
C ARG A 106 0.25 10.51 2.42
N VAL A 107 0.92 9.37 2.27
CA VAL A 107 1.52 8.63 3.39
C VAL A 107 2.86 9.22 3.79
N LEU A 108 3.71 9.58 2.82
CA LEU A 108 5.09 9.98 3.07
C LEU A 108 5.18 11.10 4.14
N PRO A 109 4.47 12.23 4.04
CA PRO A 109 4.61 13.32 5.02
C PRO A 109 4.25 12.91 6.46
N LEU A 110 3.48 11.84 6.63
CA LEU A 110 3.03 11.33 7.94
C LEU A 110 4.08 10.45 8.62
N VAL A 111 5.02 9.89 7.85
CA VAL A 111 6.00 8.90 8.32
C VAL A 111 7.46 9.28 8.03
N GLU A 112 7.70 10.29 7.20
CA GLU A 112 9.02 10.68 6.67
C GLU A 112 10.05 10.95 7.76
N LYS A 113 9.66 11.56 8.88
CA LYS A 113 10.58 11.81 10.00
C LYS A 113 11.03 10.52 10.70
N ASP A 114 10.25 9.46 10.57
CA ASP A 114 10.43 8.19 11.28
C ASP A 114 11.11 7.12 10.39
N ILE A 115 10.90 7.21 9.07
CA ILE A 115 11.58 6.37 8.08
C ILE A 115 12.70 7.18 7.45
N GLY A 116 13.97 6.83 7.69
CA GLY A 116 15.08 7.53 7.07
C GLY A 116 14.96 7.51 5.55
N ALA A 117 14.65 8.65 4.93
CA ALA A 117 14.81 8.82 3.51
C ALA A 117 16.30 8.66 3.21
N ARG A 118 16.68 7.61 2.47
CA ARG A 118 18.03 7.56 1.92
C ARG A 118 18.09 8.67 0.89
N ASP A 119 18.91 9.68 1.13
CA ASP A 119 19.24 10.68 0.13
C ASP A 119 19.71 9.96 -1.13
N MET A 120 18.89 10.00 -2.18
CA MET A 120 19.23 9.50 -3.52
C MET A 120 20.42 10.27 -4.12
N GLU A 121 20.84 11.37 -3.49
CA GLU A 121 22.03 12.16 -3.80
C GLU A 121 23.36 11.42 -3.48
N SER A 122 23.33 10.38 -2.64
CA SER A 122 24.55 9.74 -2.14
C SER A 122 25.16 8.69 -3.08
N GLY A 123 24.78 8.68 -4.36
CA GLY A 123 25.30 7.81 -5.42
C GLY A 123 26.74 7.36 -5.18
N ARG A 124 26.89 6.15 -4.64
CA ARG A 124 28.15 5.41 -4.57
C ARG A 124 27.94 4.01 -3.99
N PRO A 125 28.72 3.05 -4.51
CA PRO A 125 28.68 2.46 -5.84
C PRO A 125 27.73 1.26 -5.92
#